data_AF-A0A3N6II31-F1
#
_entry.id   AF-A0A3N6II31-F1
#
_cell.length_a   1.000
_cell.length_b   1.000
_cell.length_c   1.000
_cell.angle_alpha   90.00
_cell.angle_beta   90.00
_cell.angle_gamma   90.00
#
_symmetry.space_group_name_H-M   'P 1'
#
loop_
_entity.id
_entity.type
_entity.pdbx_description
1 polymer ?
#
loop_
_entity_poly.entity_id
_entity_poly.type
_entity_poly.pdbx_seq_one_letter_code
_entity_poly.pdbx_strand_id
1 'polypeptide(L)'
;MWVVDWSSLAACRTTDPDELFVQGTAQLRAKEVCTGCQVRTECLADALDNRVEFGVWGGMTEQERRALLLRRPTVSSWRRLLQTARTEYEITTQSFEDEFEQLFRELLHRLISFLVTAGARLADAEDAVQMAFIELARVWRSVEHPRSWLRKVSFRMWTKVLTKNKFDDLVSEFPEGVSHEQVDEIIGQSQVVQVLKQLPPLQQAVMAFEYDGCTPSETADAMGMPAVNVRQNLHRARANLAKVLQQKGIH
;
A
#
# COMPACT_ATOMS: atom_id res chain seq x y z
N MET A 1 -15.15 -17.82 6.47
CA MET A 1 -16.28 -18.59 7.08
C MET A 1 -16.25 -20.04 6.60
N TRP A 2 -16.52 -21.05 7.46
CA TRP A 2 -16.49 -22.47 7.08
C TRP A 2 -17.73 -22.89 6.29
N VAL A 3 -17.53 -23.50 5.12
CA VAL A 3 -18.63 -24.00 4.29
C VAL A 3 -19.00 -25.40 4.76
N VAL A 4 -20.23 -25.58 5.24
CA VAL A 4 -20.71 -26.89 5.71
C VAL A 4 -20.98 -27.82 4.52
N ASP A 5 -21.73 -27.35 3.53
CA ASP A 5 -21.98 -28.07 2.27
C ASP A 5 -20.88 -27.77 1.24
N TRP A 6 -19.64 -28.10 1.60
CA TRP A 6 -18.49 -27.73 0.79
C TRP A 6 -18.43 -28.50 -0.52
N SER A 7 -18.94 -29.73 -0.57
CA SER A 7 -18.85 -30.61 -1.74
C SER A 7 -19.65 -30.08 -2.93
N SER A 8 -20.75 -29.37 -2.69
CA SER A 8 -21.53 -28.72 -3.76
C SER A 8 -20.80 -27.54 -4.41
N LEU A 9 -19.78 -27.00 -3.75
CA LEU A 9 -18.96 -25.88 -4.23
C LEU A 9 -17.59 -26.33 -4.78
N ALA A 10 -17.32 -27.64 -4.82
CA ALA A 10 -16.05 -28.19 -5.28
C ALA A 10 -15.87 -28.03 -6.81
N ALA A 11 -14.71 -27.50 -7.21
CA ALA A 11 -14.37 -27.30 -8.62
C ALA A 11 -14.33 -28.61 -9.43
N CYS A 12 -13.91 -29.72 -8.80
CA CYS A 12 -13.85 -31.03 -9.46
C CYS A 12 -15.22 -31.69 -9.69
N ARG A 13 -16.32 -31.12 -9.18
CA ARG A 13 -17.65 -31.72 -9.28
C ARG A 13 -18.13 -31.90 -10.73
N THR A 14 -17.65 -31.05 -11.65
CA THR A 14 -18.02 -31.10 -13.07
C THR A 14 -17.08 -31.94 -13.93
N THR A 15 -16.06 -32.55 -13.33
CA THR A 15 -15.07 -33.41 -13.99
C THR A 15 -15.47 -34.88 -13.80
N ASP A 16 -14.95 -35.77 -14.66
CA ASP A 16 -15.04 -37.21 -14.44
C ASP A 16 -14.42 -37.58 -13.08
N PRO A 17 -15.17 -38.22 -12.16
CA PRO A 17 -14.65 -38.62 -10.85
C PRO A 17 -13.36 -39.43 -10.94
N ASP A 18 -13.21 -40.30 -11.93
CA ASP A 18 -12.05 -41.19 -12.06
C ASP A 18 -10.74 -40.42 -12.22
N GLU A 19 -10.78 -39.19 -12.74
CA GLU A 19 -9.61 -38.32 -12.87
C GLU A 19 -9.01 -37.94 -11.51
N LEU A 20 -9.80 -37.98 -10.43
CA LEU A 20 -9.34 -37.62 -9.08
C LEU A 20 -8.76 -38.83 -8.33
N PHE A 21 -9.01 -40.05 -8.80
CA PHE A 21 -8.58 -41.31 -8.17
C PHE A 21 -7.44 -42.01 -8.93
N VAL A 22 -6.65 -41.23 -9.67
CA VAL A 22 -5.50 -41.71 -10.45
C VAL A 22 -4.22 -41.90 -9.61
N GLN A 23 -3.25 -42.61 -10.18
CA GLN A 23 -1.94 -42.92 -9.58
C GLN A 23 -0.80 -42.27 -10.37
N GLY A 24 0.38 -42.12 -9.74
CA GLY A 24 1.59 -41.65 -10.40
C GLY A 24 1.47 -40.24 -10.98
N THR A 25 2.03 -40.01 -12.18
CA THR A 25 2.09 -38.68 -12.81
C THR A 25 0.73 -38.11 -13.16
N ALA A 26 -0.31 -38.95 -13.31
CA ALA A 26 -1.68 -38.50 -13.56
C ALA A 26 -2.25 -37.67 -12.39
N GLN A 27 -1.73 -37.84 -11.16
CA GLN A 27 -2.14 -37.06 -9.99
C GLN A 27 -1.83 -35.56 -10.13
N LEU A 28 -0.91 -35.18 -11.03
CA LEU A 28 -0.60 -33.77 -11.29
C LEU A 28 -1.82 -33.01 -11.85
N ARG A 29 -2.58 -33.62 -12.76
CA ARG A 29 -3.80 -33.01 -13.32
C ARG A 29 -4.89 -32.83 -12.27
N ALA A 30 -5.09 -33.84 -11.42
CA ALA A 30 -6.03 -33.77 -10.31
C ALA A 30 -5.65 -32.66 -9.31
N LYS A 31 -4.35 -32.47 -9.07
CA LYS A 31 -3.83 -31.37 -8.23
C LYS A 31 -4.07 -30.00 -8.86
N GLU A 32 -3.93 -29.85 -10.18
CA GLU A 32 -4.21 -28.59 -10.88
C GLU A 32 -5.65 -28.14 -10.66
N VAL A 33 -6.62 -29.05 -10.79
CA VAL A 33 -8.04 -28.78 -10.51
C VAL A 33 -8.23 -28.30 -9.07
N CYS A 34 -7.50 -28.88 -8.11
CA CYS A 34 -7.59 -28.50 -6.70
C CYS A 34 -6.99 -27.11 -6.40
N THR A 35 -6.00 -26.63 -7.14
CA THR A 35 -5.23 -25.42 -6.81
C THR A 35 -6.11 -24.17 -6.66
N GLY A 36 -7.09 -23.98 -7.55
CA GLY A 36 -8.02 -22.84 -7.53
C GLY A 36 -9.34 -23.12 -6.80
N CYS A 37 -9.52 -24.29 -6.19
CA CYS A 37 -10.80 -24.68 -5.61
C CYS A 37 -11.10 -23.91 -4.31
N GLN A 38 -12.24 -23.21 -4.24
CA GLN A 38 -12.62 -22.37 -3.09
C GLN A 38 -12.82 -23.17 -1.78
N VAL A 39 -13.13 -24.46 -1.87
CA VAL A 39 -13.40 -25.36 -0.73
C VAL A 39 -12.25 -26.31 -0.42
N ARG A 40 -11.03 -25.98 -0.88
CA ARG A 40 -9.86 -26.85 -0.74
C ARG A 40 -9.56 -27.23 0.71
N THR A 41 -9.73 -26.28 1.64
CA THR A 41 -9.48 -26.48 3.07
C THR A 41 -10.50 -27.41 3.71
N GLU A 42 -11.79 -27.23 3.39
CA GLU A 42 -12.88 -28.10 3.83
C GLU A 42 -12.71 -29.54 3.34
N CYS A 43 -12.44 -29.69 2.05
CA CYS A 43 -12.19 -30.98 1.39
C CYS A 43 -11.00 -31.72 2.01
N LEU A 44 -9.88 -31.01 2.27
CA LEU A 44 -8.70 -31.61 2.89
C LEU A 44 -8.98 -32.06 4.33
N ALA A 45 -9.66 -31.22 5.11
CA ALA A 45 -9.99 -31.53 6.49
C ALA A 45 -10.85 -32.79 6.59
N ASP A 46 -11.85 -32.90 5.74
CA ASP A 46 -12.74 -34.07 5.68
C ASP A 46 -11.96 -35.34 5.33
N ALA A 47 -11.07 -35.27 4.33
CA ALA A 47 -10.23 -36.40 3.93
C ALA A 47 -9.26 -36.86 5.04
N LEU A 48 -8.72 -35.93 5.83
CA LEU A 48 -7.81 -36.23 6.92
C LEU A 48 -8.54 -36.79 8.16
N ASP A 49 -9.69 -36.22 8.52
CA ASP A 49 -10.51 -36.68 9.64
C ASP A 49 -11.10 -38.08 9.38
N ASN A 50 -11.56 -38.33 8.15
CA ASN A 50 -12.11 -39.61 7.73
C ASN A 50 -11.05 -40.61 7.25
N ARG A 51 -9.76 -40.24 7.26
CA ARG A 51 -8.63 -41.05 6.79
C ARG A 51 -8.84 -41.65 5.39
N VAL A 52 -9.36 -40.84 4.47
CA VAL A 52 -9.67 -41.28 3.11
C VAL A 52 -8.42 -41.78 2.40
N GLU A 53 -8.47 -43.03 1.95
CA GLU A 53 -7.32 -43.78 1.46
C GLU A 53 -6.94 -43.43 0.03
N PHE A 54 -7.90 -43.08 -0.84
CA PHE A 54 -7.63 -42.92 -2.27
C PHE A 54 -7.89 -41.51 -2.78
N GLY A 55 -7.27 -41.19 -3.90
CA GLY A 55 -7.49 -39.97 -4.67
C GLY A 55 -6.86 -38.70 -4.11
N VAL A 56 -7.01 -37.62 -4.87
CA VAL A 56 -6.53 -36.28 -4.55
C VAL A 56 -7.63 -35.49 -3.84
N TRP A 57 -7.34 -35.04 -2.62
CA TRP A 57 -8.28 -34.31 -1.77
C TRP A 57 -7.64 -33.03 -1.28
N GLY A 58 -8.31 -31.90 -1.50
CA GLY A 58 -7.79 -30.59 -1.14
C GLY A 58 -6.39 -30.30 -1.68
N GLY A 59 -6.05 -30.87 -2.85
CA GLY A 59 -4.74 -30.73 -3.48
C GLY A 59 -3.63 -31.64 -2.92
N MET A 60 -3.93 -32.56 -2.00
CA MET A 60 -2.97 -33.53 -1.48
C MET A 60 -3.26 -34.94 -2.00
N THR A 61 -2.22 -35.69 -2.33
CA THR A 61 -2.31 -37.13 -2.63
C THR A 61 -2.47 -37.96 -1.36
N GLU A 62 -2.84 -39.23 -1.50
CA GLU A 62 -2.84 -40.21 -0.41
C GLU A 62 -1.52 -40.23 0.38
N GLN A 63 -0.39 -40.31 -0.34
CA GLN A 63 0.93 -40.37 0.27
C GLN A 63 1.24 -39.12 1.09
N GLU A 64 0.88 -37.94 0.58
CA GLU A 64 1.08 -36.67 1.28
C GLU A 64 0.20 -36.57 2.53
N ARG A 65 -1.08 -37.00 2.45
CA ARG A 65 -1.98 -37.04 3.61
C ARG A 65 -1.48 -38.02 4.67
N ARG A 66 -1.03 -39.22 4.28
CA ARG A 66 -0.43 -40.20 5.20
C ARG A 66 0.81 -39.63 5.90
N ALA A 67 1.71 -39.00 5.15
CA ALA A 67 2.89 -38.35 5.72
C ALA A 67 2.50 -37.25 6.72
N LEU A 68 1.47 -36.45 6.43
CA LEU A 68 0.98 -35.41 7.34
C LEU A 68 0.37 -35.99 8.62
N LEU A 69 -0.44 -37.04 8.51
CA LEU A 69 -1.02 -37.76 9.66
C LEU A 69 0.06 -38.36 10.56
N LEU A 70 1.13 -38.92 9.98
CA LEU A 70 2.29 -39.44 10.72
C LEU A 70 3.07 -38.34 11.44
N ARG A 71 3.22 -37.16 10.83
CA ARG A 71 3.92 -36.02 11.42
C ARG A 71 3.14 -35.34 12.55
N ARG A 72 1.81 -35.53 12.60
CA ARG A 72 0.92 -34.89 13.58
C ARG A 72 -0.07 -35.89 14.21
N PRO A 73 0.43 -36.90 14.95
CA PRO A 73 -0.40 -37.98 15.47
C PRO A 73 -1.37 -37.53 16.59
N THR A 74 -1.12 -36.39 17.21
CA THR A 74 -1.93 -35.85 18.32
C THR A 74 -3.14 -35.03 17.87
N VAL A 75 -3.27 -34.74 16.58
CA VAL A 75 -4.40 -33.97 16.04
C VAL A 75 -5.63 -34.87 15.96
N SER A 76 -6.63 -34.59 16.79
CA SER A 76 -7.89 -35.34 16.85
C SER A 76 -9.00 -34.79 15.96
N SER A 77 -8.87 -33.55 15.48
CA SER A 77 -9.78 -32.95 14.50
C SER A 77 -9.01 -31.99 13.59
N TRP A 78 -8.82 -32.40 12.35
CA TRP A 78 -8.25 -31.61 11.27
C TRP A 78 -9.17 -30.49 10.84
N ARG A 79 -10.49 -30.70 10.86
CA ARG A 79 -11.47 -29.62 10.68
C ARG A 79 -11.20 -28.47 11.64
N ARG A 80 -11.12 -28.75 12.96
CA ARG A 80 -10.89 -27.70 13.96
C ARG A 80 -9.55 -27.01 13.74
N LEU A 81 -8.48 -27.78 13.54
CA LEU A 81 -7.13 -27.24 13.34
C LEU A 81 -7.06 -26.32 12.10
N LEU A 82 -7.56 -26.78 10.96
CA LEU A 82 -7.50 -26.04 9.70
C LEU A 82 -8.47 -24.85 9.70
N GLN A 83 -9.63 -24.97 10.34
CA GLN A 83 -10.55 -23.85 10.53
C GLN A 83 -9.92 -22.74 11.36
N THR A 84 -9.28 -23.08 12.48
CA THR A 84 -8.56 -22.12 13.33
C THR A 84 -7.45 -21.45 12.55
N ALA A 85 -6.58 -22.22 11.89
CA ALA A 85 -5.48 -21.68 11.10
C ALA A 85 -5.96 -20.74 9.97
N ARG A 86 -7.06 -21.09 9.28
CA ARG A 86 -7.65 -20.22 8.26
C ARG A 86 -8.19 -18.93 8.88
N THR A 87 -8.92 -19.03 10.00
CA THR A 87 -9.50 -17.86 10.67
C THR A 87 -8.40 -16.90 11.14
N GLU A 88 -7.34 -17.44 11.73
CA GLU A 88 -6.16 -16.65 12.14
C GLU A 88 -5.50 -15.95 10.95
N TYR A 89 -5.36 -16.63 9.82
CA TYR A 89 -4.83 -16.05 8.58
C TYR A 89 -5.75 -14.95 8.01
N GLU A 90 -7.06 -15.20 7.95
CA GLU A 90 -8.08 -14.23 7.50
C GLU A 90 -8.06 -12.98 8.37
N ILE A 91 -8.07 -13.13 9.71
CA ILE A 91 -7.99 -12.02 10.66
C ILE A 91 -6.69 -11.22 10.48
N THR A 92 -5.56 -11.92 10.40
CA THR A 92 -4.25 -11.27 10.24
C THR A 92 -4.18 -10.47 8.94
N THR A 93 -4.72 -11.01 7.85
CA THR A 93 -4.74 -10.36 6.54
C THR A 93 -5.69 -9.16 6.53
N GLN A 94 -6.89 -9.31 7.09
CA GLN A 94 -7.87 -8.22 7.17
C GLN A 94 -7.36 -7.07 8.04
N SER A 95 -6.85 -7.36 9.24
CA SER A 95 -6.28 -6.33 10.13
C SER A 95 -5.16 -5.54 9.44
N PHE A 96 -4.35 -6.23 8.64
CA PHE A 96 -3.26 -5.61 7.89
C PHE A 96 -3.75 -4.70 6.77
N GLU A 97 -4.81 -5.10 6.06
CA GLU A 97 -5.46 -4.27 5.04
C GLU A 97 -6.15 -3.06 5.67
N ASP A 98 -6.86 -3.24 6.79
CA ASP A 98 -7.55 -2.19 7.52
C ASP A 98 -6.56 -1.12 8.04
N GLU A 99 -5.41 -1.52 8.58
CA GLU A 99 -4.36 -0.61 9.05
C GLU A 99 -3.80 0.26 7.90
N PHE A 100 -3.53 -0.37 6.75
CA PHE A 100 -3.05 0.36 5.57
C PHE A 100 -4.13 1.32 5.04
N GLU A 101 -5.37 0.87 4.96
CA GLU A 101 -6.49 1.67 4.46
C GLU A 101 -6.79 2.86 5.38
N GLN A 102 -6.69 2.66 6.70
CA GLN A 102 -6.80 3.74 7.68
C GLN A 102 -5.67 4.77 7.49
N LEU A 103 -4.43 4.33 7.32
CA LEU A 103 -3.29 5.21 7.05
C LEU A 103 -3.50 6.00 5.74
N PHE A 104 -3.94 5.33 4.68
CA PHE A 104 -4.23 5.95 3.39
C PHE A 104 -5.28 7.06 3.53
N ARG A 105 -6.42 6.76 4.16
CA ARG A 105 -7.48 7.74 4.41
C ARG A 105 -7.00 8.92 5.26
N GLU A 106 -6.15 8.67 6.25
CA GLU A 106 -5.61 9.72 7.11
C GLU A 106 -4.62 10.63 6.36
N LEU A 107 -3.75 10.07 5.52
CA LEU A 107 -2.57 10.77 5.03
C LEU A 107 -2.66 11.25 3.58
N LEU A 108 -3.52 10.68 2.73
CA LEU A 108 -3.57 11.04 1.30
C LEU A 108 -3.68 12.56 1.10
N HIS A 109 -4.74 13.18 1.61
CA HIS A 109 -4.98 14.60 1.44
C HIS A 109 -3.99 15.48 2.22
N ARG A 110 -3.45 14.99 3.35
CA ARG A 110 -2.43 15.69 4.14
C ARG A 110 -1.11 15.79 3.40
N LEU A 111 -0.69 14.69 2.75
CA LEU A 111 0.54 14.66 1.95
C LEU A 111 0.42 15.50 0.68
N ILE A 112 -0.75 15.49 0.03
CA ILE A 112 -1.03 16.38 -1.11
C ILE A 112 -0.92 17.84 -0.66
N SER A 113 -1.59 18.20 0.44
CA SER A 113 -1.53 19.56 1.01
C SER A 113 -0.11 19.96 1.41
N PHE A 114 0.67 19.02 1.98
CA PHE A 114 2.08 19.22 2.31
C PHE A 114 2.91 19.55 1.06
N LEU A 115 2.77 18.80 -0.03
CA LEU A 115 3.52 19.06 -1.27
C LEU A 115 3.11 20.36 -1.94
N VAL A 116 1.82 20.70 -1.94
CA VAL A 116 1.36 22.01 -2.45
C VAL A 116 1.92 23.15 -1.59
N THR A 117 1.96 22.99 -0.27
CA THR A 117 2.61 23.93 0.65
C THR A 117 4.12 24.05 0.37
N ALA A 118 4.76 22.96 -0.05
CA ALA A 118 6.17 22.93 -0.47
C ALA A 118 6.43 23.53 -1.86
N GLY A 119 5.37 23.82 -2.64
CA GLY A 119 5.43 24.50 -3.94
C GLY A 119 5.04 23.64 -5.14
N ALA A 120 4.53 22.41 -4.96
CA ALA A 120 4.02 21.59 -6.06
C ALA A 120 2.70 22.14 -6.63
N ARG A 121 2.43 21.88 -7.92
CA ARG A 121 1.05 21.96 -8.46
C ARG A 121 0.24 20.81 -7.89
N LEU A 122 -1.09 20.96 -7.83
CA LEU A 122 -1.95 19.90 -7.30
C LEU A 122 -1.77 18.58 -8.04
N ALA A 123 -1.80 18.60 -9.38
CA ALA A 123 -1.66 17.38 -10.19
C ALA A 123 -0.32 16.66 -9.90
N ASP A 124 0.79 17.41 -9.87
CA ASP A 124 2.11 16.84 -9.56
C ASP A 124 2.18 16.27 -8.13
N ALA A 125 1.49 16.91 -7.18
CA ALA A 125 1.40 16.46 -5.79
C ALA A 125 0.57 15.18 -5.66
N GLU A 126 -0.58 15.11 -6.33
CA GLU A 126 -1.45 13.93 -6.38
C GLU A 126 -0.70 12.73 -6.94
N ASP A 127 -0.06 12.90 -8.10
CA ASP A 127 0.72 11.83 -8.74
C ASP A 127 1.86 11.35 -7.85
N ALA A 128 2.64 12.28 -7.28
CA ALA A 128 3.77 11.93 -6.42
C ALA A 128 3.35 11.17 -5.16
N VAL A 129 2.24 11.57 -4.53
CA VAL A 129 1.70 10.92 -3.33
C VAL A 129 1.11 9.55 -3.67
N GLN A 130 0.35 9.44 -4.75
CA GLN A 130 -0.22 8.15 -5.19
C GLN A 130 0.90 7.15 -5.51
N MET A 131 1.93 7.58 -6.23
CA MET A 131 3.12 6.75 -6.49
C MET A 131 3.84 6.35 -5.21
N ALA A 132 3.95 7.23 -4.22
CA ALA A 132 4.53 6.90 -2.92
C ALA A 132 3.70 5.85 -2.17
N PHE A 133 2.37 5.91 -2.21
CA PHE A 133 1.50 4.89 -1.62
C PHE A 133 1.61 3.53 -2.33
N ILE A 134 1.72 3.52 -3.66
CA ILE A 134 1.96 2.29 -4.43
C ILE A 134 3.28 1.65 -4.02
N GLU A 135 4.34 2.44 -3.87
CA GLU A 135 5.62 1.93 -3.39
C GLU A 135 5.54 1.47 -1.93
N LEU A 136 4.82 2.18 -1.06
CA LEU A 136 4.60 1.76 0.32
C LEU A 136 3.89 0.40 0.37
N ALA A 137 2.84 0.19 -0.42
CA ALA A 137 2.08 -1.06 -0.43
C ALA A 137 2.97 -2.28 -0.71
N ARG A 138 4.02 -2.12 -1.53
CA ARG A 138 4.99 -3.19 -1.84
C ARG A 138 5.91 -3.55 -0.66
N VAL A 139 6.21 -2.59 0.20
CA VAL A 139 7.15 -2.75 1.33
C VAL A 139 6.50 -2.56 2.69
N TRP A 140 5.16 -2.53 2.76
CA TRP A 140 4.38 -2.13 3.94
C TRP A 140 4.81 -2.88 5.22
N ARG A 141 5.07 -4.19 5.10
CA ARG A 141 5.53 -5.05 6.21
C ARG A 141 6.91 -4.71 6.77
N SER A 142 7.72 -3.96 6.04
CA SER A 142 9.11 -3.68 6.38
C SER A 142 9.34 -2.22 6.78
N VAL A 143 8.31 -1.38 6.73
CA VAL A 143 8.42 0.05 7.04
C VAL A 143 7.92 0.31 8.45
N GLU A 144 8.85 0.58 9.37
CA GLU A 144 8.54 0.85 10.79
C GLU A 144 7.83 2.20 11.01
N HIS A 145 8.16 3.21 10.19
CA HIS A 145 7.67 4.58 10.34
C HIS A 145 7.02 5.10 9.04
N PRO A 146 5.83 4.60 8.68
CA PRO A 146 5.27 4.84 7.36
C PRO A 146 4.86 6.29 7.09
N ARG A 147 4.49 7.06 8.13
CA ARG A 147 4.17 8.49 7.97
C ARG A 147 5.39 9.28 7.47
N SER A 148 6.52 9.16 8.17
CA SER A 148 7.78 9.82 7.82
C SER A 148 8.35 9.29 6.49
N TRP A 149 8.21 7.99 6.25
CA TRP A 149 8.59 7.37 4.99
C TRP A 149 7.79 7.94 3.81
N LEU A 150 6.46 8.01 3.91
CA LEU A 150 5.59 8.55 2.86
C LEU A 150 5.90 10.01 2.57
N ARG A 151 6.10 10.84 3.61
CA ARG A 151 6.48 12.25 3.41
C ARG A 151 7.76 12.39 2.60
N LYS A 152 8.80 11.66 3.00
CA LYS A 152 10.10 11.64 2.32
C LYS A 152 9.98 11.13 0.88
N VAL A 153 9.29 10.03 0.66
CA VAL A 153 9.17 9.41 -0.67
C VAL A 153 8.31 10.27 -1.58
N SER A 154 7.18 10.80 -1.11
CA SER A 154 6.35 11.72 -1.90
C SER A 154 7.16 12.96 -2.35
N PHE A 155 7.91 13.57 -1.45
CA PHE A 155 8.79 14.71 -1.78
C PHE A 155 9.88 14.34 -2.81
N ARG A 156 10.47 13.15 -2.69
CA ARG A 156 11.48 12.65 -3.64
C ARG A 156 10.88 12.31 -5.00
N MET A 157 9.67 11.74 -5.05
CA MET A 157 8.96 11.46 -6.30
C MET A 157 8.69 12.76 -7.06
N TRP A 158 8.15 13.78 -6.36
CA TRP A 158 7.90 15.10 -6.94
C TRP A 158 9.18 15.78 -7.46
N THR A 159 10.24 15.84 -6.65
CA THR A 159 11.52 16.48 -7.06
C THR A 159 12.20 15.74 -8.23
N LYS A 160 11.97 14.43 -8.37
CA LYS A 160 12.41 13.65 -9.54
C LYS A 160 11.67 14.03 -10.81
N VAL A 161 10.38 14.37 -10.73
CA VAL A 161 9.60 14.90 -11.87
C VAL A 161 10.19 16.24 -12.32
N LEU A 162 10.48 17.16 -11.40
CA LEU A 162 11.09 18.46 -11.72
C LEU A 162 12.46 18.35 -12.41
N THR A 163 13.24 17.31 -12.12
CA THR A 163 14.55 17.08 -12.75
C THR A 163 14.47 16.34 -14.08
N LYS A 164 13.38 15.60 -14.34
CA LYS A 164 13.11 14.91 -15.61
C LYS A 164 12.31 15.77 -16.62
N ASN A 165 11.51 16.73 -16.17
CA ASN A 165 10.57 17.50 -16.98
C ASN A 165 11.19 18.56 -17.92
N LYS A 166 12.39 18.31 -18.45
CA LYS A 166 12.80 18.94 -19.73
C LYS A 166 12.08 18.34 -20.94
N PHE A 167 11.28 17.28 -20.77
CA PHE A 167 10.62 16.54 -21.87
C PHE A 167 9.11 16.82 -21.99
N ASP A 168 8.49 17.45 -20.99
CA ASP A 168 7.02 17.63 -20.89
C ASP A 168 6.49 18.88 -21.60
N ASP A 169 7.37 19.78 -22.09
CA ASP A 169 7.01 20.91 -22.96
C ASP A 169 6.37 20.46 -24.31
N LEU A 170 6.26 19.15 -24.57
CA LEU A 170 5.75 18.55 -25.80
C LEU A 170 4.32 17.95 -25.69
N VAL A 171 3.70 17.88 -24.50
CA VAL A 171 2.41 17.16 -24.30
C VAL A 171 1.22 18.10 -24.07
N SER A 172 1.36 19.40 -24.34
CA SER A 172 0.34 20.44 -24.12
C SER A 172 -0.92 20.38 -25.04
N GLU A 173 -1.18 19.27 -25.74
CA GLU A 173 -2.24 19.16 -26.78
C GLU A 173 -3.44 18.26 -26.43
N PHE A 174 -3.69 17.91 -25.17
CA PHE A 174 -4.89 17.12 -24.81
C PHE A 174 -6.04 17.99 -24.25
N PRO A 175 -7.28 17.89 -24.77
CA PRO A 175 -8.42 18.68 -24.30
C PRO A 175 -8.91 18.22 -22.92
N GLU A 176 -9.17 19.20 -22.07
CA GLU A 176 -9.37 19.07 -20.62
C GLU A 176 -10.73 18.46 -20.22
N GLY A 177 -10.70 17.37 -19.45
CA GLY A 177 -11.69 17.15 -18.39
C GLY A 177 -11.35 18.06 -17.20
N VAL A 178 -12.35 18.50 -16.42
CA VAL A 178 -12.28 19.43 -15.27
C VAL A 178 -10.87 19.97 -15.01
N SER A 179 -10.55 21.15 -15.57
CA SER A 179 -9.21 21.74 -15.51
C SER A 179 -8.66 21.68 -14.08
N HIS A 180 -7.52 21.02 -13.87
CA HIS A 180 -6.79 21.10 -12.61
C HIS A 180 -6.53 22.55 -12.18
N GLU A 181 -6.58 23.51 -13.12
CA GLU A 181 -6.54 24.95 -12.88
C GLU A 181 -7.60 25.46 -11.89
N GLN A 182 -8.85 25.00 -11.95
CA GLN A 182 -9.91 25.45 -11.02
C GLN A 182 -9.66 24.97 -9.58
N VAL A 183 -9.09 23.78 -9.42
CA VAL A 183 -8.76 23.23 -8.09
C VAL A 183 -7.44 23.82 -7.58
N ASP A 184 -6.45 24.03 -8.44
CA ASP A 184 -5.24 24.80 -8.14
C ASP A 184 -5.58 26.24 -7.72
N GLU A 185 -6.60 26.84 -8.33
CA GLU A 185 -7.10 28.17 -7.97
C GLU A 185 -7.73 28.17 -6.56
N ILE A 186 -8.56 27.18 -6.23
CA ILE A 186 -9.15 27.00 -4.88
C ILE A 186 -8.07 26.77 -3.83
N ILE A 187 -7.09 25.89 -4.07
CA ILE A 187 -5.97 25.66 -3.14
C ILE A 187 -5.10 26.92 -3.04
N GLY A 188 -4.96 27.64 -4.16
CA GLY A 188 -4.36 28.95 -4.26
C GLY A 188 -5.06 30.02 -3.41
N GLN A 189 -6.27 29.80 -2.90
CA GLN A 189 -6.93 30.69 -1.94
C GLN A 189 -6.46 30.48 -0.49
N SER A 190 -5.74 29.40 -0.18
CA SER A 190 -5.15 29.20 1.15
C SER A 190 -4.15 30.30 1.44
N GLN A 191 -4.43 31.12 2.47
CA GLN A 191 -3.57 32.25 2.84
C GLN A 191 -2.14 31.81 3.19
N VAL A 192 -1.98 30.61 3.78
CA VAL A 192 -0.66 30.02 4.06
C VAL A 192 0.08 29.73 2.76
N VAL A 193 -0.56 29.08 1.80
CA VAL A 193 0.04 28.74 0.49
C VAL A 193 0.40 30.02 -0.28
N GLN A 194 -0.47 31.02 -0.30
CA GLN A 194 -0.22 32.31 -0.96
C GLN A 194 0.98 33.06 -0.38
N VAL A 195 1.14 33.01 0.95
CA VAL A 195 2.25 33.67 1.62
C VAL A 195 3.55 32.91 1.37
N LEU A 196 3.54 31.58 1.51
CA LEU A 196 4.73 30.76 1.30
C LEU A 196 5.21 30.81 -0.15
N LYS A 197 4.31 30.84 -1.14
CA LYS A 197 4.68 30.96 -2.58
C LYS A 197 5.54 32.19 -2.92
N GLN A 198 5.60 33.20 -2.05
CA GLN A 198 6.47 34.38 -2.23
C GLN A 198 7.91 34.17 -1.77
N LEU A 199 8.21 33.05 -1.09
CA LEU A 199 9.57 32.68 -0.70
C LEU A 199 10.30 32.00 -1.88
N PRO A 200 11.65 32.02 -1.91
CA PRO A 200 12.42 31.18 -2.83
C PRO A 200 12.06 29.68 -2.68
N PRO A 201 12.11 28.87 -3.76
CA PRO A 201 11.62 27.48 -3.73
C PRO A 201 12.19 26.62 -2.60
N LEU A 202 13.49 26.73 -2.34
CA LEU A 202 14.13 25.99 -1.25
C LEU A 202 13.62 26.42 0.14
N GLN A 203 13.30 27.71 0.31
CA GLN A 203 12.73 28.25 1.54
C GLN A 203 11.27 27.80 1.73
N GLN A 204 10.49 27.71 0.65
CA GLN A 204 9.14 27.13 0.68
C GLN A 204 9.18 25.68 1.18
N ALA A 205 10.02 24.87 0.57
CA ALA A 205 10.15 23.45 0.92
C ALA A 205 10.53 23.26 2.40
N VAL A 206 11.57 23.95 2.91
CA VAL A 206 11.94 23.79 4.33
C VAL A 206 10.85 24.29 5.28
N MET A 207 10.13 25.36 4.93
CA MET A 207 9.00 25.86 5.73
C MET A 207 7.82 24.89 5.73
N ALA A 208 7.56 24.20 4.61
CA ALA A 208 6.51 23.19 4.53
C ALA A 208 6.82 21.99 5.44
N PHE A 209 8.08 21.55 5.49
CA PHE A 209 8.51 20.52 6.44
C PHE A 209 8.40 21.00 7.90
N GLU A 210 8.78 22.25 8.20
CA GLU A 210 8.61 22.81 9.54
C GLU A 210 7.12 22.88 9.93
N TYR A 211 6.26 23.33 9.02
CA TYR A 211 4.81 23.42 9.24
C TYR A 211 4.19 22.05 9.51
N ASP A 212 4.68 21.00 8.84
CA ASP A 212 4.27 19.61 9.07
C ASP A 212 4.97 18.97 10.29
N GLY A 213 5.66 19.76 11.11
CA GLY A 213 6.25 19.34 12.39
C GLY A 213 7.56 18.56 12.28
N CYS A 214 8.24 18.57 11.13
CA CYS A 214 9.50 17.85 10.95
C CYS A 214 10.67 18.58 11.60
N THR A 215 11.58 17.81 12.19
CA THR A 215 12.84 18.33 12.69
C THR A 215 13.80 18.68 11.55
N PRO A 216 14.79 19.57 11.76
CA PRO A 216 15.79 19.88 10.74
C PRO A 216 16.59 18.67 10.24
N SER A 217 16.71 17.60 11.05
CA SER A 217 17.39 16.37 10.65
C SER A 217 16.54 15.51 9.73
N GLU A 218 15.25 15.38 10.00
CA GLU A 218 14.32 14.65 9.14
C GLU A 218 14.15 15.36 7.79
N THR A 219 14.03 16.68 7.81
CA THR A 219 13.98 17.51 6.59
C THR A 219 15.26 17.35 5.76
N ALA A 220 16.43 17.31 6.41
CA ALA A 220 17.71 17.11 5.76
C ALA A 220 17.82 15.76 5.03
N ASP A 221 17.41 14.67 5.68
CA ASP A 221 17.35 13.34 5.06
C ASP A 221 16.36 13.30 3.89
N ALA A 222 15.18 13.89 4.05
CA ALA A 222 14.19 13.93 2.99
C ALA A 222 14.69 14.69 1.74
N MET A 223 15.27 15.88 1.96
CA MET A 223 15.73 16.78 0.91
C MET A 223 17.14 16.45 0.38
N GLY A 224 17.85 15.50 0.98
CA GLY A 224 19.19 15.09 0.53
C GLY A 224 20.27 16.15 0.71
N MET A 225 20.20 16.95 1.79
CA MET A 225 21.16 18.02 2.08
C MET A 225 21.58 18.04 3.55
N PRO A 226 22.71 18.67 3.91
CA PRO A 226 23.13 18.77 5.31
C PRO A 226 22.11 19.51 6.20
N ALA A 227 21.88 19.02 7.43
CA ALA A 227 20.97 19.66 8.39
C ALA A 227 21.37 21.09 8.78
N VAL A 228 22.64 21.46 8.61
CA VAL A 228 23.09 22.85 8.78
C VAL A 228 22.49 23.76 7.69
N ASN A 229 22.38 23.28 6.44
CA ASN A 229 21.79 24.02 5.33
C ASN A 229 20.29 24.20 5.54
N VAL A 230 19.60 23.18 6.06
CA VAL A 230 18.18 23.28 6.44
C VAL A 230 17.98 24.37 7.49
N ARG A 231 18.74 24.35 8.59
CA ARG A 231 18.66 25.37 9.65
C ARG A 231 18.91 26.78 9.14
N GLN A 232 19.90 26.96 8.27
CA GLN A 232 20.18 28.26 7.65
C GLN A 232 19.04 28.73 6.75
N ASN A 233 18.47 27.84 5.94
CA ASN A 233 17.33 28.17 5.09
C ASN A 233 16.07 28.50 5.90
N LEU A 234 15.78 27.76 6.98
CA LEU A 234 14.68 28.07 7.89
C LEU A 234 14.81 29.46 8.50
N HIS A 235 16.01 29.82 8.99
CA HIS A 235 16.26 31.15 9.54
C HIS A 235 15.97 32.25 8.50
N ARG A 236 16.49 32.10 7.27
CA ARG A 236 16.25 33.06 6.17
C ARG A 236 14.78 33.10 5.75
N ALA A 237 14.14 31.93 5.68
CA ALA A 237 12.73 31.80 5.30
C ALA A 237 11.84 32.53 6.30
N ARG A 238 12.02 32.32 7.61
CA ARG A 238 11.26 33.03 8.66
C ARG A 238 11.47 34.55 8.61
N ALA A 239 12.70 35.01 8.37
CA ALA A 239 12.98 36.44 8.23
C ALA A 239 12.31 37.06 6.98
N ASN A 240 12.28 36.34 5.86
CA ASN A 240 11.57 36.78 4.66
C ASN A 240 10.06 36.74 4.84
N LEU A 241 9.54 35.70 5.49
CA LEU A 241 8.14 35.53 5.78
C LEU A 241 7.60 36.67 6.66
N ALA A 242 8.36 37.06 7.69
CA ALA A 242 8.00 38.21 8.54
C ALA A 242 7.82 39.51 7.73
N LYS A 243 8.67 39.75 6.72
CA LYS A 243 8.54 40.92 5.83
C LYS A 243 7.28 40.82 4.97
N VAL A 244 6.99 39.64 4.41
CA VAL A 244 5.78 39.41 3.59
C VAL A 244 4.51 39.60 4.42
N LEU A 245 4.47 39.07 5.65
CA LEU A 245 3.32 39.21 6.54
C LEU A 245 3.08 40.67 6.94
N GLN A 246 4.14 41.42 7.25
CA GLN A 246 4.07 42.86 7.52
C GLN A 246 3.51 43.64 6.32
N GLN A 247 3.97 43.35 5.11
CA GLN A 247 3.48 44.00 3.89
C GLN A 247 2.00 43.72 3.61
N LYS A 248 1.50 42.55 4.01
CA LYS A 248 0.09 42.14 3.86
C LYS A 248 -0.80 42.55 5.04
N GLY A 249 -0.26 43.15 6.10
CA GLY A 249 -1.01 43.49 7.31
C GLY A 249 -1.54 42.26 8.07
N ILE A 250 -0.87 41.11 7.94
CA ILE A 250 -1.20 39.87 8.65
C ILE A 250 -0.31 39.83 9.89
N HIS A 251 -0.91 39.79 11.07
CA HIS A 251 -0.22 39.76 12.37
C HIS A 251 -0.12 38.35 12.94
#